data_AF-A0A1H3JG87-F1
#
_entry.id   AF-A0A1H3JG87-F1
#
_cell.length_a   1.000
_cell.length_b   1.000
_cell.length_c   1.000
_cell.angle_alpha   90.00
_cell.angle_beta   90.00
_cell.angle_gamma   90.00
#
_symmetry.space_group_name_H-M   'P 1'
#
loop_
_entity.id
_entity.type
_entity.pdbx_description
1 polymer ?
#
loop_
_entity_poly.entity_id
_entity_poly.type
_entity_poly.pdbx_seq_one_letter_code
_entity_poly.pdbx_strand_id
1 'polypeptide(L)'
;MVKRLLCTLPNASNDINGIEFEPYELGGMVSVKQADDLGEVVIRKFLKIGGYKLIDVDAKSTGNESVNQPIVEDGGVKGAGLSLSQSGLAGKHKKIIRSKDKENTNE
;
A
#
# COMPACT_ATOMS: atom_id res chain seq x y z
N MET A 1 3.34 26.03 11.74
CA MET A 1 3.40 25.19 10.53
C MET A 1 4.58 24.25 10.66
N VAL A 2 4.39 22.98 10.35
CA VAL A 2 5.40 21.92 10.42
C VAL A 2 5.63 21.36 9.02
N LYS A 3 6.88 21.08 8.68
CA LYS A 3 7.21 20.53 7.37
C LYS A 3 6.96 19.04 7.37
N ARG A 4 6.31 18.52 6.33
CA ARG A 4 6.10 17.08 6.11
C ARG A 4 6.42 16.70 4.69
N LEU A 5 6.68 15.42 4.48
CA LEU A 5 7.04 14.88 3.19
C LEU A 5 5.76 14.42 2.47
N LEU A 6 5.44 15.06 1.35
CA LEU A 6 4.36 14.68 0.45
C LEU A 6 4.91 13.82 -0.69
N CYS A 7 4.24 12.71 -0.97
CA CYS A 7 4.46 11.84 -2.12
C CYS A 7 3.25 11.95 -3.05
N THR A 8 3.46 12.45 -4.27
CA THR A 8 2.43 12.60 -5.31
C THR A 8 2.46 11.46 -6.32
N LEU A 9 3.18 10.37 -6.02
CA LEU A 9 3.25 9.22 -6.92
C LEU A 9 1.94 8.42 -6.85
N PRO A 10 1.41 7.97 -8.00
CA PRO A 10 0.23 7.12 -8.02
C PRO A 10 0.52 5.78 -7.35
N ASN A 11 -0.47 5.23 -6.64
CA ASN A 11 -0.35 3.95 -5.93
C ASN A 11 0.83 3.89 -4.95
N ALA A 12 1.20 5.02 -4.34
CA ALA A 12 2.20 5.05 -3.28
C ALA A 12 1.74 4.21 -2.08
N SER A 13 2.67 3.43 -1.51
CA SER A 13 2.44 2.60 -0.32
C SER A 13 2.30 3.47 0.93
N ASN A 14 1.55 2.97 1.93
CA ASN A 14 1.43 3.60 3.25
C ASN A 14 2.71 3.47 4.09
N ASP A 15 3.62 2.56 3.71
CA ASP A 15 4.98 2.50 4.26
C ASP A 15 5.99 2.55 3.11
N ILE A 16 6.90 3.53 3.16
CA ILE A 16 7.95 3.71 2.15
C ILE A 16 9.29 3.88 2.87
N ASN A 17 10.17 2.89 2.72
CA ASN A 17 11.45 2.83 3.43
C ASN A 17 11.31 2.94 4.97
N GLY A 18 10.25 2.38 5.55
CA GLY A 18 10.00 2.43 7.00
C GLY A 18 9.47 3.78 7.51
N ILE A 19 8.97 4.62 6.60
CA ILE A 19 8.28 5.86 6.93
C ILE A 19 6.81 5.65 6.61
N GLU A 20 5.97 5.88 7.61
CA GLU A 20 4.53 5.84 7.46
C GLU A 20 4.01 7.10 6.76
N PHE A 21 3.16 6.87 5.77
CA PHE A 21 2.42 7.90 5.04
C PHE A 21 0.92 7.64 5.13
N GLU A 22 0.17 8.73 5.17
CA GLU A 22 -1.29 8.73 5.17
C GLU A 22 -1.84 9.49 3.96
N PRO A 23 -3.05 9.17 3.49
CA PRO A 23 -3.68 9.89 2.39
C PRO A 23 -3.84 11.39 2.71
N TYR A 24 -3.45 12.25 1.78
CA TYR A 24 -3.57 13.70 1.91
C TYR A 24 -4.79 14.24 1.14
N GLU A 25 -5.53 15.19 1.73
CA GLU A 25 -6.80 15.69 1.16
C GLU A 25 -6.64 16.30 -0.24
N LEU A 26 -5.49 16.90 -0.53
CA LEU A 26 -5.19 17.48 -1.85
C LEU A 26 -4.65 16.46 -2.85
N GLY A 27 -4.62 15.18 -2.48
CA GLY A 27 -4.09 14.07 -3.25
C GLY A 27 -2.67 13.68 -2.86
N GLY A 28 -2.34 12.41 -3.12
CA GLY A 28 -1.07 11.80 -2.74
C GLY A 28 -1.07 11.32 -1.28
N MET A 29 0.13 11.15 -0.75
CA MET A 29 0.40 10.57 0.57
C MET A 29 1.35 11.47 1.34
N VAL A 30 1.02 11.88 2.57
CA VAL A 30 1.86 12.73 3.43
C VAL A 30 2.45 11.92 4.58
N SER A 31 3.69 12.21 4.97
CA SER A 31 4.34 11.52 6.09
C SER A 31 3.65 11.85 7.42
N VAL A 32 3.40 10.83 8.22
CA VAL A 32 2.81 10.98 9.57
C VAL A 32 3.79 11.77 10.48
N LYS A 33 5.08 11.44 10.37
CA LYS A 33 6.15 12.12 11.11
C LYS A 33 6.53 13.46 10.46
N GLN A 34 6.99 14.40 11.28
CA GLN A 34 7.50 15.67 10.79
C GLN A 34 8.84 15.48 10.10
N ALA A 35 9.16 16.41 9.20
CA ALA A 35 10.42 16.43 8.50
C ALA A 35 11.62 16.41 9.45
N ASP A 36 11.54 17.20 10.53
CA ASP A 36 12.59 17.29 11.54
C ASP A 36 12.84 15.95 12.24
N ASP A 37 11.80 15.13 12.47
CA ASP A 37 11.92 13.79 13.08
C ASP A 37 12.54 12.74 12.14
N LEU A 38 12.31 12.88 10.83
CA LEU A 38 12.83 11.95 9.82
C LEU A 38 14.33 12.14 9.57
N GLY A 39 14.84 13.34 9.87
CA GLY A 39 16.22 13.71 9.66
C GLY A 39 16.53 14.16 8.23
N GLU A 40 17.43 15.14 8.12
CA GLU A 40 17.72 15.83 6.87
C GLU A 40 18.25 14.91 5.76
N VAL A 41 19.05 13.90 6.13
CA VAL A 41 19.64 12.95 5.17
C VAL A 41 18.55 12.14 4.46
N VAL A 42 17.52 11.71 5.20
CA VAL A 42 16.39 10.94 4.68
C VAL A 42 15.58 11.82 3.74
N ILE A 43 15.23 13.02 4.19
CA ILE A 43 14.48 13.99 3.37
C ILE A 43 15.20 14.30 2.07
N ARG A 44 16.51 14.57 2.10
CA ARG A 44 17.28 14.84 0.89
C ARG A 44 17.28 13.66 -0.08
N LYS A 45 17.22 12.42 0.41
CA LYS A 45 17.10 11.24 -0.46
C LYS A 45 15.72 11.21 -1.14
N PHE A 46 14.66 11.45 -0.39
CA PHE A 46 13.31 11.47 -0.96
C PHE A 46 13.12 12.63 -1.94
N LEU A 47 13.59 13.83 -1.62
CA LEU A 47 13.51 14.99 -2.52
C LEU A 47 14.27 14.82 -3.84
N LYS A 48 15.20 13.87 -3.93
CA LYS A 48 15.85 13.49 -5.20
C LYS A 48 14.97 12.61 -6.09
N ILE A 49 13.95 11.97 -5.51
CA ILE A 49 13.01 11.12 -6.24
C ILE A 49 11.88 12.01 -6.77
N GLY A 50 11.63 11.95 -8.07
CA GLY A 50 10.51 12.66 -8.69
C GLY A 50 9.19 12.27 -8.03
N GLY A 51 8.38 13.28 -7.67
CA GLY A 51 7.10 13.09 -6.99
C GLY A 51 7.12 13.29 -5.48
N TYR A 52 8.28 13.55 -4.86
CA TYR A 52 8.35 13.94 -3.45
C TYR A 52 8.56 15.44 -3.28
N LYS A 53 7.85 16.05 -2.32
CA LYS A 53 7.94 17.47 -2.00
C LYS A 53 7.82 17.69 -0.49
N LEU A 54 8.42 18.77 0.01
CA LEU A 54 8.10 19.25 1.36
C LEU A 54 6.91 20.19 1.29
N ILE A 55 5.95 19.96 2.17
CA ILE A 55 4.79 20.82 2.36
C ILE A 55 4.75 21.33 3.79
N ASP A 56 4.29 22.56 3.98
CA ASP A 56 4.00 23.13 5.29
C ASP A 56 2.57 22.76 5.66
N VAL A 57 2.42 21.97 6.72
CA VAL A 57 1.14 21.49 7.23
C VAL A 57 0.91 22.09 8.61
N ASP A 58 -0.33 22.40 8.96
CA ASP A 58 -0.60 22.90 10.29
C ASP A 58 -0.47 21.75 11.31
N ALA A 59 0.28 21.98 12.39
CA ALA A 59 0.58 20.94 13.38
C ALA A 59 -0.68 20.36 14.05
N LYS A 60 -1.81 21.07 13.91
CA LYS A 60 -3.10 20.71 14.45
C LYS A 60 -3.90 19.71 13.60
N SER A 61 -3.44 19.35 12.39
CA SER A 61 -4.28 18.67 11.39
C SER A 61 -4.10 17.16 11.25
N THR A 62 -3.23 16.51 12.04
CA THR A 62 -3.15 15.03 12.11
C THR A 62 -3.60 14.54 13.47
N GLY A 63 -4.87 14.78 13.73
CA GLY A 63 -5.63 14.17 14.80
C GLY A 63 -6.99 13.84 14.23
N ASN A 64 -7.04 12.95 13.25
CA ASN A 64 -8.25 12.23 12.87
C ASN A 64 -7.77 10.82 12.53
N GLU A 65 -7.70 9.97 13.54
CA GLU A 65 -8.80 9.04 13.79
C GLU A 65 -8.90 8.12 12.59
N SER A 66 -8.08 7.06 12.66
CA SER A 66 -8.27 5.87 11.87
C SER A 66 -9.72 5.44 12.08
N VAL A 67 -10.60 5.87 11.16
CA VAL A 67 -11.90 5.26 10.95
C VAL A 67 -11.58 3.85 10.47
N ASN A 68 -11.26 2.98 11.44
CA ASN A 68 -11.76 1.63 11.44
C ASN A 68 -13.23 1.78 11.09
N GLN A 69 -13.61 1.51 9.86
CA GLN A 69 -15.00 1.20 9.60
C GLN A 69 -15.24 -0.13 10.34
N PRO A 70 -16.02 -0.15 11.44
CA PRO A 70 -16.56 -1.42 11.89
C PRO A 70 -17.45 -1.92 10.74
N ILE A 71 -17.11 -3.10 10.23
CA ILE A 71 -18.05 -3.90 9.45
C ILE A 71 -19.19 -4.17 10.43
N VAL A 72 -20.26 -3.39 10.32
CA VAL A 72 -21.47 -3.55 11.13
C VAL A 72 -22.04 -4.94 10.84
N GLU A 73 -21.88 -5.84 11.80
CA GLU A 73 -22.79 -6.95 11.99
C GLU A 73 -24.16 -6.37 12.35
N ASP A 74 -25.17 -6.61 11.51
CA ASP A 74 -26.57 -6.56 11.95
C ASP A 74 -27.36 -7.70 11.31
N GLY A 75 -27.92 -8.54 12.19
CA GLY A 75 -29.36 -8.82 12.13
C GLY A 75 -29.81 -9.87 11.12
N GLY A 76 -30.04 -11.09 11.60
CA GLY A 76 -30.44 -12.22 10.77
C GLY A 76 -31.81 -12.13 10.10
N VAL A 77 -31.94 -12.90 9.03
CA VAL A 77 -33.22 -13.38 8.51
C VAL A 77 -33.22 -14.91 8.52
N LYS A 78 -34.05 -15.47 9.41
CA LYS A 78 -34.53 -16.85 9.30
C LYS A 78 -35.31 -16.97 7.99
N GLY A 79 -34.99 -17.94 7.15
CA GLY A 79 -35.80 -18.23 5.98
C GLY A 79 -35.27 -19.41 5.20
N ALA A 80 -35.95 -20.55 5.33
CA ALA A 80 -35.74 -21.75 4.54
C ALA A 80 -35.79 -21.46 3.03
N GLY A 81 -34.96 -22.14 2.24
CA GLY A 81 -35.03 -22.02 0.79
C GLY A 81 -33.95 -22.82 0.07
N LEU A 82 -34.26 -24.08 -0.21
CA LEU A 82 -33.59 -24.91 -1.21
C LEU A 82 -33.39 -24.12 -2.51
N SER A 83 -32.19 -24.13 -3.08
CA SER A 83 -32.05 -24.30 -4.53
C SER A 83 -30.62 -24.66 -4.91
N LEU A 84 -30.51 -25.85 -5.47
CA LEU A 84 -29.38 -26.45 -6.16
C LEU A 84 -29.28 -25.82 -7.56
N SER A 85 -28.10 -25.34 -7.99
CA SER A 85 -27.72 -25.15 -9.42
C SER A 85 -26.24 -24.73 -9.50
N GLN A 86 -25.29 -25.66 -9.63
CA GLN A 86 -24.66 -26.15 -10.87
C GLN A 86 -23.77 -25.16 -11.65
N SER A 87 -22.50 -25.58 -11.78
CA SER A 87 -21.61 -25.48 -12.96
C SER A 87 -20.92 -24.15 -13.30
N GLY A 88 -19.58 -24.18 -13.36
CA GLY A 88 -18.82 -23.19 -14.15
C GLY A 88 -17.29 -23.12 -13.97
N LEU A 89 -16.55 -24.06 -14.58
CA LEU A 89 -15.21 -23.93 -15.19
C LEU A 89 -14.07 -23.15 -14.47
N ALA A 90 -13.01 -23.83 -14.03
CA ALA A 90 -11.73 -24.07 -14.76
C ALA A 90 -10.70 -22.92 -14.61
N GLY A 91 -9.42 -23.13 -14.30
CA GLY A 91 -8.65 -24.36 -14.14
C GLY A 91 -7.23 -24.12 -13.59
N LYS A 92 -6.79 -25.10 -12.80
CA LYS A 92 -5.47 -25.75 -12.72
C LYS A 92 -4.20 -24.90 -12.93
N HIS A 93 -3.52 -24.65 -11.80
CA HIS A 93 -2.07 -24.63 -11.66
C HIS A 93 -1.37 -25.65 -12.57
N LYS A 94 -0.39 -25.21 -13.36
CA LYS A 94 0.52 -26.10 -14.08
C LYS A 94 1.98 -25.78 -13.71
N LYS A 95 2.52 -26.63 -12.85
CA LYS A 95 3.94 -26.78 -12.51
C LYS A 95 4.54 -27.73 -13.57
N ILE A 96 5.58 -27.30 -14.28
CA ILE A 96 6.38 -28.12 -15.23
C ILE A 96 7.84 -27.85 -14.83
N ILE A 97 8.46 -28.63 -13.94
CA ILE A 97 9.20 -29.90 -14.11
C ILE A 97 10.21 -29.89 -15.29
N ARG A 98 11.49 -29.97 -14.89
CA ARG A 98 12.73 -30.32 -15.59
C ARG A 98 12.58 -31.30 -16.77
N SER A 99 13.45 -31.16 -17.78
CA SER A 99 14.46 -32.19 -18.14
C SER A 99 15.30 -31.79 -19.38
N LYS A 100 16.47 -32.46 -19.48
CA LYS A 100 17.36 -32.66 -20.64
C LYS A 100 18.40 -31.59 -20.96
N ASP A 101 19.66 -31.90 -21.27
CA ASP A 101 20.59 -33.05 -21.10
C ASP A 101 21.98 -32.55 -21.62
N LYS A 102 23.07 -33.24 -21.24
CA LYS A 102 24.44 -33.36 -21.85
C LYS A 102 24.88 -32.40 -22.99
N GLU A 103 26.12 -31.91 -23.06
CA GLU A 103 27.35 -32.71 -23.21
C GLU A 103 28.66 -31.86 -23.10
N ASN A 104 29.78 -32.56 -22.91
CA ASN A 104 31.19 -32.16 -22.79
C ASN A 104 31.76 -31.28 -23.92
N THR A 105 32.79 -30.48 -23.62
CA THR A 105 34.20 -30.65 -24.11
C THR A 105 35.05 -29.46 -23.63
N ASN A 106 36.08 -29.72 -22.82
CA ASN A 106 37.24 -28.83 -22.69
C ASN A 106 38.37 -29.50 -23.47
N GLU A 107 39.01 -28.72 -24.35
CA GLU A 107 40.34 -28.97 -24.91
C GLU A 107 41.31 -28.01 -24.23
#